data_AF-A0A371IPN4-F1
#
_entry.id   AF-A0A371IPN4-F1
#
_cell.length_a   1.000
_cell.length_b   1.000
_cell.length_c   1.000
_cell.angle_alpha   90.00
_cell.angle_beta   90.00
_cell.angle_gamma   90.00
#
_symmetry.space_group_name_H-M   'P 1'
#
loop_
_entity.id
_entity.type
_entity.pdbx_description
1 polymer ?
#
loop_
_entity_poly.entity_id
_entity_poly.type
_entity_poly.pdbx_seq_one_letter_code
_entity_poly.pdbx_strand_id
1 'polypeptide(L)'
;MKKNKRKLLSIITILSLILNLSIPSIINAHEILKKDNSEKSITVGIYGNSKETIYQGKDIKLEDKDTAFTILKRIIGDKNIDYTKIGESTILINSIFGLKDNSKDGWIYAINRNISNQGWNNYNLKDGDELIIHYDIDKMNPQILKSYNKLDKFIKGESGENNNSKITLSIERRVLGQPDILKPTEIEIKEGEKASYVFDRVIKGIKLSYEKQGSLNDTFYLSKVYLNSDKSESLQEKEHGAFSGWMYSVNGVNPSELMSDYRLKDGDTIRIHYTAQSYGEDIKAVDEIYKLKSNLNEIFKLNEKEYTKESWKDFQEVVESIKMSIPSDDDIGSMMSTSIGGEDIYDAATLKTEMESFIQALNDAKDTLEKIPEVDKFIKLVEKLPEVITSENFKEVDNSIKKYNLLSEDQKKEVPKATIEVLENAKEKLKIANKTFNQVTIEKLPLNIKVLSSAIINDSKEYKNISDKIKGKEILFLEDVNLKNLESKEKYNLSENEKVNVVISYLGNLLDYKNISIVHQKHDGTIEFIGVDKGLKIDKKENKLSFELKSLSPVGIIGEKYRKPSSSGGGSISSSNTLNSVDTNKIVGNTRYETAIKVSKEGWNKA
;
A
#
# COMPACT_ATOMS: atom_id res chain seq x y z
N MET A 1 -20.54 45.58 2.01
CA MET A 1 -20.67 45.81 0.54
C MET A 1 -21.41 44.62 -0.07
N LYS A 2 -22.74 44.54 -0.10
CA LYS A 2 -23.68 45.11 -1.10
C LYS A 2 -23.23 45.02 -2.59
N LYS A 3 -23.82 44.01 -3.27
CA LYS A 3 -24.35 43.99 -4.66
C LYS A 3 -23.46 44.51 -5.83
N ASN A 4 -23.21 43.62 -6.81
CA ASN A 4 -24.07 43.57 -8.01
C ASN A 4 -23.92 42.28 -8.85
N LYS A 5 -25.06 41.66 -9.19
CA LYS A 5 -25.25 40.64 -10.24
C LYS A 5 -26.31 41.17 -11.22
N ARG A 6 -26.29 40.69 -12.47
CA ARG A 6 -27.31 40.77 -13.55
C ARG A 6 -27.29 41.98 -14.50
N LYS A 7 -26.97 41.71 -15.78
CA LYS A 7 -27.87 41.66 -16.97
C LYS A 7 -27.19 40.69 -17.98
N LEU A 8 -27.76 39.58 -18.48
CA LEU A 8 -28.96 39.36 -19.33
C LEU A 8 -28.88 40.14 -20.66
N LEU A 9 -29.15 39.60 -21.86
CA LEU A 9 -29.64 38.26 -22.30
C LEU A 9 -29.43 38.13 -23.85
N SER A 10 -29.22 36.91 -24.38
CA SER A 10 -29.72 36.35 -25.69
C SER A 10 -28.66 35.52 -26.45
N ILE A 11 -28.92 34.40 -27.15
CA ILE A 11 -30.09 33.50 -27.33
C ILE A 11 -29.56 32.14 -27.91
N ILE A 12 -30.10 30.99 -27.45
CA ILE A 12 -30.38 29.67 -28.14
C ILE A 12 -29.43 29.22 -29.30
N THR A 13 -28.82 28.02 -29.40
CA THR A 13 -29.17 26.58 -29.16
C THR A 13 -27.98 25.80 -28.55
N ILE A 14 -28.08 24.86 -27.59
CA ILE A 14 -28.76 23.53 -27.51
C ILE A 14 -28.03 22.36 -28.23
N LEU A 15 -27.49 21.42 -27.41
CA LEU A 15 -27.17 19.98 -27.61
C LEU A 15 -26.22 19.58 -28.79
N SER A 16 -25.45 18.47 -28.76
CA SER A 16 -25.17 17.42 -27.75
C SER A 16 -23.99 16.54 -28.19
N LEU A 17 -23.33 15.87 -27.23
CA LEU A 17 -22.50 14.65 -27.37
C LEU A 17 -21.26 14.71 -28.31
N ILE A 18 -20.06 14.60 -27.71
CA ILE A 18 -18.87 14.01 -28.35
C ILE A 18 -18.30 12.94 -27.43
N LEU A 19 -18.42 11.68 -27.87
CA LEU A 19 -17.50 10.56 -27.57
C LEU A 19 -18.01 9.31 -28.31
N ASN A 20 -17.46 9.00 -29.50
CA ASN A 20 -16.52 7.88 -29.65
C ASN A 20 -16.05 7.58 -31.10
N LEU A 21 -14.79 7.12 -31.17
CA LEU A 21 -14.21 6.12 -32.10
C LEU A 21 -13.74 6.46 -33.55
N SER A 22 -12.48 6.02 -33.78
CA SER A 22 -11.88 5.40 -34.98
C SER A 22 -11.34 6.22 -36.19
N ILE A 23 -10.03 6.03 -36.43
CA ILE A 23 -9.16 6.30 -37.62
C ILE A 23 -8.96 4.91 -38.31
N PRO A 24 -8.75 4.69 -39.65
CA PRO A 24 -7.70 5.22 -40.56
C PRO A 24 -8.17 5.44 -42.06
N SER A 25 -7.40 5.54 -43.17
CA SER A 25 -6.00 5.18 -43.54
C SER A 25 -5.38 6.00 -44.72
N ILE A 26 -4.07 6.29 -44.59
CA ILE A 26 -2.92 6.20 -45.55
C ILE A 26 -3.11 6.42 -47.09
N ILE A 27 -2.30 7.32 -47.71
CA ILE A 27 -1.27 7.09 -48.81
C ILE A 27 -0.92 8.37 -49.62
N ASN A 28 0.29 8.90 -49.35
CA ASN A 28 1.38 9.47 -50.19
C ASN A 28 1.23 10.38 -51.45
N ALA A 29 2.14 11.40 -51.44
CA ALA A 29 3.04 11.88 -52.51
C ALA A 29 2.46 12.70 -53.69
N HIS A 30 3.15 13.70 -54.28
CA HIS A 30 4.57 14.11 -54.17
C HIS A 30 4.70 15.65 -54.34
N GLU A 31 5.56 16.30 -53.52
CA GLU A 31 6.57 17.33 -53.89
C GLU A 31 6.15 18.68 -54.59
N ILE A 32 6.83 19.83 -54.49
CA ILE A 32 8.18 20.24 -54.07
C ILE A 32 8.12 21.63 -53.36
N LEU A 33 8.82 21.81 -52.23
CA LEU A 33 9.59 23.03 -51.89
C LEU A 33 10.37 22.82 -50.58
N LYS A 34 11.44 22.01 -50.65
CA LYS A 34 12.42 21.91 -49.56
C LYS A 34 13.25 23.20 -49.49
N LYS A 35 13.36 23.78 -48.30
CA LYS A 35 14.52 24.60 -47.92
C LYS A 35 15.27 23.84 -46.84
N ASP A 36 16.15 22.95 -47.30
CA ASP A 36 16.95 22.09 -46.45
C ASP A 36 18.02 22.92 -45.75
N ASN A 37 18.11 22.83 -44.42
CA ASN A 37 19.11 23.54 -43.63
C ASN A 37 19.31 22.84 -42.27
N SER A 38 19.44 21.51 -42.30
CA SER A 38 19.98 20.76 -41.16
C SER A 38 21.36 21.29 -40.81
N GLU A 39 21.58 21.65 -39.53
CA GLU A 39 22.91 22.04 -39.08
C GLU A 39 23.84 20.83 -39.17
N LYS A 40 25.02 21.01 -39.79
CA LYS A 40 25.99 19.91 -39.92
C LYS A 40 26.48 19.45 -38.56
N SER A 41 26.58 18.15 -38.36
CA SER A 41 26.97 17.58 -37.08
C SER A 41 27.74 16.26 -37.22
N ILE A 42 28.36 15.82 -36.12
CA ILE A 42 29.15 14.59 -36.06
C ILE A 42 28.80 13.77 -34.81
N THR A 43 29.17 12.48 -34.82
CA THR A 43 29.15 11.63 -33.62
C THR A 43 30.57 11.49 -33.08
N VAL A 44 30.76 11.61 -31.77
CA VAL A 44 32.10 11.58 -31.13
C VAL A 44 32.14 10.59 -29.98
N GLY A 45 33.23 9.82 -29.90
CA GLY A 45 33.57 9.00 -28.74
C GLY A 45 35.05 9.17 -28.36
N ILE A 46 35.33 9.44 -27.09
CA ILE A 46 36.68 9.59 -26.53
C ILE A 46 36.86 8.53 -25.45
N TYR A 47 37.90 7.72 -25.56
CA TYR A 47 38.12 6.54 -24.73
C TYR A 47 39.56 6.48 -24.23
N GLY A 48 39.73 6.49 -22.91
CA GLY A 48 41.03 6.33 -22.25
C GLY A 48 41.55 4.90 -22.33
N ASN A 49 42.38 4.53 -21.36
CA ASN A 49 42.85 3.14 -21.24
C ASN A 49 41.66 2.17 -21.08
N SER A 50 41.90 0.87 -21.34
CA SER A 50 40.92 -0.16 -21.79
C SER A 50 39.56 -0.33 -21.09
N LYS A 51 39.25 0.40 -20.01
CA LYS A 51 37.93 0.45 -19.36
C LYS A 51 37.24 1.81 -19.44
N GLU A 52 37.97 2.92 -19.56
CA GLU A 52 37.43 4.29 -19.44
C GLU A 52 36.65 4.74 -20.69
N THR A 53 35.55 5.45 -20.47
CA THR A 53 34.88 6.29 -21.48
C THR A 53 35.00 7.72 -20.98
N ILE A 54 35.69 8.58 -21.73
CA ILE A 54 35.94 9.97 -21.36
C ILE A 54 34.79 10.87 -21.85
N TYR A 55 34.26 10.57 -23.03
CA TYR A 55 33.12 11.29 -23.60
C TYR A 55 32.42 10.45 -24.68
N GLN A 56 31.09 10.61 -24.79
CA GLN A 56 30.30 10.18 -25.94
C GLN A 56 29.26 11.27 -26.25
N GLY A 57 29.02 11.55 -27.53
CA GLY A 57 28.06 12.55 -27.97
C GLY A 57 27.57 12.33 -29.40
N LYS A 58 26.29 12.59 -29.63
CA LYS A 58 25.68 12.69 -30.97
C LYS A 58 25.42 14.15 -31.30
N ASP A 59 25.17 14.42 -32.57
CA ASP A 59 24.72 15.71 -33.08
C ASP A 59 25.64 16.87 -32.65
N ILE A 60 26.94 16.59 -32.52
CA ILE A 60 27.96 17.57 -32.15
C ILE A 60 28.10 18.53 -33.33
N LYS A 61 27.57 19.74 -33.16
CA LYS A 61 27.58 20.78 -34.19
C LYS A 61 28.98 21.00 -34.74
N LEU A 62 29.07 21.00 -36.06
CA LEU A 62 30.29 21.15 -36.84
C LEU A 62 30.45 22.62 -37.29
N GLU A 63 31.57 23.22 -36.94
CA GLU A 63 31.98 24.56 -37.40
C GLU A 63 32.85 24.46 -38.67
N ASP A 64 33.04 25.58 -39.38
CA ASP A 64 33.87 25.59 -40.60
C ASP A 64 35.32 25.20 -40.27
N LYS A 65 35.84 24.20 -40.98
CA LYS A 65 37.20 23.63 -40.83
C LYS A 65 37.47 22.96 -39.47
N ASP A 66 36.44 22.42 -38.81
CA ASP A 66 36.65 21.57 -37.63
C ASP A 66 37.50 20.32 -37.97
N THR A 67 38.41 19.97 -37.07
CA THR A 67 39.34 18.85 -37.17
C THR A 67 39.24 17.97 -35.91
N ALA A 68 39.86 16.78 -35.92
CA ALA A 68 39.90 15.94 -34.72
C ALA A 68 40.45 16.68 -33.49
N PHE A 69 41.43 17.57 -33.70
CA PHE A 69 41.98 18.42 -32.64
C PHE A 69 41.02 19.52 -32.17
N THR A 70 40.34 20.26 -33.06
CA THR A 70 39.43 21.33 -32.63
C THR A 70 38.22 20.76 -31.90
N ILE A 71 37.67 19.63 -32.37
CA ILE A 71 36.59 18.90 -31.69
C ILE A 71 37.03 18.42 -30.31
N LEU A 72 38.19 17.77 -30.20
CA LEU A 72 38.74 17.34 -28.91
C LEU A 72 38.87 18.52 -27.95
N LYS A 73 39.50 19.61 -28.40
CA LYS A 73 39.70 20.84 -27.63
C LYS A 73 38.37 21.51 -27.22
N ARG A 74 37.34 21.48 -28.07
CA ARG A 74 36.01 22.03 -27.77
C ARG A 74 35.24 21.18 -26.75
N ILE A 75 35.34 19.85 -26.84
CA ILE A 75 34.60 18.92 -25.97
C ILE A 75 35.20 18.86 -24.57
N ILE A 76 36.51 18.59 -24.44
CA ILE A 76 37.13 18.36 -23.12
C ILE A 76 37.89 19.58 -22.57
N GLY A 77 38.09 20.62 -23.38
CA GLY A 77 38.77 21.87 -22.99
C GLY A 77 40.30 21.79 -23.07
N ASP A 78 40.91 22.87 -23.56
CA ASP A 78 42.37 23.01 -23.82
C ASP A 78 43.26 22.62 -22.64
N LYS A 79 42.84 22.99 -21.41
CA LYS A 79 43.59 22.69 -20.16
C LYS A 79 43.77 21.19 -19.86
N ASN A 80 42.98 20.34 -20.50
CA ASN A 80 43.00 18.88 -20.31
C ASN A 80 43.78 18.17 -21.42
N ILE A 81 44.46 18.91 -22.30
CA ILE A 81 45.25 18.39 -23.42
C ILE A 81 46.65 18.98 -23.34
N ASP A 82 47.66 18.12 -23.22
CA ASP A 82 49.06 18.49 -23.47
C ASP A 82 49.38 18.13 -24.93
N TYR A 83 49.92 19.06 -25.70
CA TYR A 83 50.21 18.86 -27.11
C TYR A 83 51.35 19.75 -27.61
N THR A 84 52.13 19.21 -28.56
CA THR A 84 53.22 19.92 -29.23
C THR A 84 52.78 20.33 -30.63
N LYS A 85 52.94 21.62 -30.97
CA LYS A 85 52.80 22.10 -32.35
C LYS A 85 54.13 22.05 -33.10
N ILE A 86 54.12 21.53 -34.32
CA ILE A 86 55.30 21.50 -35.22
C ILE A 86 54.91 22.18 -36.53
N GLY A 87 55.38 23.41 -36.73
CA GLY A 87 54.92 24.27 -37.81
C GLY A 87 53.44 24.68 -37.65
N GLU A 88 52.80 25.10 -38.74
CA GLU A 88 51.43 25.62 -38.71
C GLU A 88 50.35 24.51 -38.72
N SER A 89 50.65 23.35 -39.30
CA SER A 89 49.67 22.26 -39.53
C SER A 89 49.76 21.10 -38.54
N THR A 90 50.94 20.75 -38.04
CA THR A 90 51.13 19.47 -37.33
C THR A 90 50.94 19.63 -35.82
N ILE A 91 50.08 18.79 -35.25
CA ILE A 91 49.84 18.69 -33.81
C ILE A 91 50.12 17.25 -33.36
N LEU A 92 50.96 17.11 -32.33
CA LEU A 92 51.21 15.87 -31.61
C LEU A 92 50.54 15.96 -30.24
N ILE A 93 49.70 14.98 -29.89
CA ILE A 93 49.10 14.89 -28.56
C ILE A 93 50.13 14.26 -27.61
N ASN A 94 50.55 14.98 -26.58
CA ASN A 94 51.47 14.52 -25.54
C ASN A 94 50.70 13.86 -24.38
N SER A 95 49.51 14.35 -24.04
CA SER A 95 48.59 13.69 -23.10
C SER A 95 47.15 14.22 -23.20
N ILE A 96 46.19 13.45 -22.69
CA ILE A 96 44.80 13.88 -22.47
C ILE A 96 44.45 13.48 -21.03
N PHE A 97 43.92 14.42 -20.23
CA PHE A 97 43.69 14.27 -18.79
C PHE A 97 44.91 13.73 -18.01
N GLY A 98 46.13 14.03 -18.49
CA GLY A 98 47.39 13.57 -17.90
C GLY A 98 47.80 12.14 -18.27
N LEU A 99 46.98 11.39 -19.02
CA LEU A 99 47.34 10.08 -19.57
C LEU A 99 48.28 10.29 -20.78
N LYS A 100 49.57 10.02 -20.56
CA LYS A 100 50.68 10.40 -21.45
C LYS A 100 50.85 9.48 -22.66
N ASP A 101 51.12 10.11 -23.80
CA ASP A 101 51.55 9.48 -25.04
C ASP A 101 53.04 9.07 -24.97
N ASN A 102 53.35 7.83 -25.39
CA ASN A 102 54.67 7.22 -25.27
C ASN A 102 55.10 6.56 -26.62
N SER A 103 56.28 5.94 -26.64
CA SER A 103 56.83 5.26 -27.83
C SER A 103 56.20 3.90 -28.17
N LYS A 104 55.28 3.40 -27.35
CA LYS A 104 54.54 2.13 -27.54
C LYS A 104 53.03 2.37 -27.46
N ASP A 105 52.63 3.01 -26.38
CA ASP A 105 51.26 3.36 -26.03
C ASP A 105 50.94 4.81 -26.45
N GLY A 106 49.66 5.17 -26.57
CA GLY A 106 49.26 6.57 -26.67
C GLY A 106 48.03 6.83 -27.51
N TRP A 107 47.82 8.09 -27.84
CA TRP A 107 46.59 8.57 -28.45
C TRP A 107 46.59 8.39 -29.96
N ILE A 108 45.52 7.76 -30.45
CA ILE A 108 45.17 7.66 -31.87
C ILE A 108 43.75 8.18 -32.08
N TYR A 109 43.41 8.50 -33.33
CA TYR A 109 42.03 8.77 -33.71
C TYR A 109 41.66 8.05 -35.00
N ALA A 110 40.38 7.75 -35.13
CA ALA A 110 39.77 7.15 -36.30
C ALA A 110 38.57 7.98 -36.75
N ILE A 111 38.33 7.99 -38.06
CA ILE A 111 37.17 8.65 -38.67
C ILE A 111 36.42 7.60 -39.47
N ASN A 112 35.11 7.46 -39.22
CA ASN A 112 34.25 6.44 -39.85
C ASN A 112 34.89 5.04 -39.78
N ARG A 113 35.35 4.68 -38.57
CA ARG A 113 36.04 3.42 -38.22
C ARG A 113 37.37 3.13 -38.92
N ASN A 114 37.92 4.09 -39.66
CA ASN A 114 39.25 4.01 -40.25
C ASN A 114 40.25 4.80 -39.40
N ILE A 115 41.28 4.13 -38.85
CA ILE A 115 42.35 4.79 -38.10
C ILE A 115 43.06 5.79 -39.02
N SER A 116 43.17 7.04 -38.59
CA SER A 116 43.76 8.09 -39.42
C SER A 116 45.28 8.02 -39.39
N ASN A 117 45.89 8.12 -40.57
CA ASN A 117 47.31 8.37 -40.74
C ASN A 117 47.64 9.87 -40.91
N GLN A 118 46.64 10.74 -40.79
CA GLN A 118 46.80 12.19 -40.90
C GLN A 118 47.08 12.82 -39.53
N GLY A 119 47.72 13.98 -39.52
CA GLY A 119 47.88 14.76 -38.29
C GLY A 119 46.54 15.22 -37.74
N TRP A 120 46.42 15.36 -36.42
CA TRP A 120 45.18 15.69 -35.70
C TRP A 120 44.46 16.96 -36.18
N ASN A 121 45.16 17.85 -36.90
CA ASN A 121 44.64 19.11 -37.44
C ASN A 121 44.59 19.15 -38.98
N ASN A 122 44.73 18.01 -39.67
CA ASN A 122 44.84 17.96 -41.13
C ASN A 122 43.58 17.46 -41.85
N TYR A 123 42.70 16.73 -41.16
CA TYR A 123 41.43 16.28 -41.71
C TYR A 123 40.29 17.22 -41.28
N ASN A 124 39.67 17.89 -42.26
CA ASN A 124 38.44 18.64 -42.05
C ASN A 124 37.27 17.67 -41.97
N LEU A 125 36.63 17.62 -40.81
CA LEU A 125 35.45 16.78 -40.53
C LEU A 125 34.26 17.20 -41.40
N LYS A 126 33.40 16.23 -41.68
CA LYS A 126 32.22 16.38 -42.55
C LYS A 126 30.97 16.04 -41.77
N ASP A 127 29.84 16.49 -42.30
CA ASP A 127 28.52 16.16 -41.79
C ASP A 127 28.33 14.64 -41.76
N GLY A 128 27.88 14.10 -40.63
CA GLY A 128 27.70 12.68 -40.38
C GLY A 128 28.97 11.88 -40.04
N ASP A 129 30.16 12.48 -39.97
CA ASP A 129 31.39 11.75 -39.60
C ASP A 129 31.30 11.19 -38.16
N GLU A 130 31.86 10.00 -37.96
CA GLU A 130 32.10 9.40 -36.64
C GLU A 130 33.57 9.60 -36.24
N LEU A 131 33.84 10.45 -35.24
CA LEU A 131 35.18 10.66 -34.69
C LEU A 131 35.38 9.78 -33.43
N ILE A 132 36.35 8.87 -33.49
CA ILE A 132 36.75 8.03 -32.36
C ILE A 132 38.15 8.42 -31.94
N ILE A 133 38.33 8.82 -30.68
CA ILE A 133 39.63 9.11 -30.07
C ILE A 133 39.91 8.03 -29.02
N HIS A 134 41.07 7.38 -29.10
CA HIS A 134 41.39 6.21 -28.28
C HIS A 134 42.82 6.26 -27.76
N TYR A 135 43.02 5.94 -26.47
CA TYR A 135 44.32 5.60 -25.93
C TYR A 135 44.60 4.10 -26.14
N ASP A 136 45.53 3.80 -27.04
CA ASP A 136 45.95 2.44 -27.30
C ASP A 136 47.18 2.03 -26.49
N ILE A 137 47.27 0.75 -26.14
CA ILE A 137 48.41 0.16 -25.43
C ILE A 137 49.40 -0.54 -26.38
N ASP A 138 49.07 -0.62 -27.67
CA ASP A 138 50.00 -1.00 -28.73
C ASP A 138 49.64 -0.23 -30.02
N LYS A 139 50.31 0.90 -30.25
CA LYS A 139 50.13 1.69 -31.48
C LYS A 139 50.49 0.93 -32.76
N MET A 140 51.32 -0.12 -32.67
CA MET A 140 51.68 -0.95 -33.83
C MET A 140 50.64 -2.03 -34.12
N ASN A 141 49.79 -2.38 -33.15
CA ASN A 141 48.66 -3.30 -33.31
C ASN A 141 47.39 -2.82 -32.55
N PRO A 142 46.75 -1.72 -33.01
CA PRO A 142 45.72 -1.03 -32.24
C PRO A 142 44.50 -1.87 -31.86
N GLN A 143 44.12 -1.83 -30.58
CA GLN A 143 42.98 -2.54 -29.99
C GLN A 143 41.67 -1.74 -30.00
N ILE A 144 41.56 -0.75 -30.91
CA ILE A 144 40.45 0.21 -31.02
C ILE A 144 39.05 -0.41 -31.21
N LEU A 145 38.96 -1.69 -31.61
CA LEU A 145 37.68 -2.40 -31.76
C LEU A 145 36.81 -2.37 -30.49
N LYS A 146 37.43 -2.32 -29.30
CA LYS A 146 36.70 -2.16 -28.03
C LYS A 146 35.99 -0.79 -27.95
N SER A 147 36.66 0.26 -28.38
CA SER A 147 36.14 1.63 -28.46
C SER A 147 35.04 1.76 -29.52
N TYR A 148 35.16 1.04 -30.65
CA TYR A 148 34.09 0.94 -31.65
C TYR A 148 32.83 0.29 -31.08
N ASN A 149 32.97 -0.86 -30.41
CA ASN A 149 31.84 -1.53 -29.75
C ASN A 149 31.18 -0.67 -28.67
N LYS A 150 31.95 0.15 -27.94
CA LYS A 150 31.41 1.15 -26.99
C LYS A 150 30.60 2.23 -27.70
N LEU A 151 31.08 2.75 -28.84
CA LEU A 151 30.35 3.76 -29.61
C LEU A 151 29.08 3.18 -30.23
N ASP A 152 29.11 1.93 -30.72
CA ASP A 152 27.94 1.28 -31.32
C ASP A 152 26.81 1.08 -30.32
N LYS A 153 27.14 0.71 -29.07
CA LYS A 153 26.15 0.62 -27.98
C LYS A 153 25.52 1.98 -27.69
N PHE A 154 26.33 3.04 -27.61
CA PHE A 154 25.84 4.41 -27.46
C PHE A 154 24.96 4.87 -28.64
N ILE A 155 25.35 4.55 -29.86
CA ILE A 155 24.56 4.88 -31.06
C ILE A 155 23.20 4.16 -31.04
N LYS A 156 23.16 2.91 -30.59
CA LYS A 156 21.93 2.11 -30.47
C LYS A 156 21.05 2.45 -29.25
N GLY A 157 21.52 3.28 -28.31
CA GLY A 157 20.83 3.51 -27.04
C GLY A 157 20.99 2.35 -26.04
N GLU A 158 21.90 1.42 -26.29
CA GLU A 158 22.30 0.31 -25.40
C GLU A 158 23.40 0.73 -24.41
N SER A 159 23.73 2.03 -24.34
CA SER A 159 24.68 2.60 -23.37
C SER A 159 24.05 2.67 -21.98
N GLY A 160 24.28 1.62 -21.18
CA GLY A 160 24.07 1.65 -19.74
C GLY A 160 25.10 2.53 -19.03
N GLU A 161 24.97 3.84 -19.16
CA GLU A 161 25.26 4.77 -18.07
C GLU A 161 23.92 5.13 -17.42
N ASN A 162 23.57 4.44 -16.34
CA ASN A 162 22.48 4.90 -15.48
C ASN A 162 22.91 6.24 -14.85
N ASN A 163 22.35 7.36 -15.31
CA ASN A 163 22.35 8.64 -14.56
C ASN A 163 21.43 8.57 -13.32
N ASN A 164 21.33 7.37 -12.73
CA ASN A 164 20.38 6.95 -11.70
C ASN A 164 20.96 5.83 -10.83
N SER A 165 22.26 5.52 -10.95
CA SER A 165 22.94 4.56 -10.06
C SER A 165 22.87 5.08 -8.62
N LYS A 166 22.48 4.22 -7.69
CA LYS A 166 22.18 4.57 -6.31
C LYS A 166 22.94 3.67 -5.36
N ILE A 167 23.57 4.27 -4.37
CA ILE A 167 24.18 3.58 -3.23
C ILE A 167 23.35 3.83 -1.97
N THR A 168 23.59 3.05 -0.93
CA THR A 168 23.26 3.46 0.45
C THR A 168 24.54 3.92 1.14
N LEU A 169 24.53 5.10 1.78
CA LEU A 169 25.65 5.62 2.56
C LEU A 169 25.20 5.95 3.99
N SER A 170 25.97 5.52 4.99
CA SER A 170 25.86 5.97 6.38
C SER A 170 27.18 6.53 6.92
N ILE A 171 27.08 7.42 7.91
CA ILE A 171 28.20 7.94 8.71
C ILE A 171 27.85 7.71 10.18
N GLU A 172 28.58 6.81 10.84
CA GLU A 172 28.11 6.12 12.04
C GLU A 172 29.10 6.26 13.20
N ARG A 173 28.57 6.43 14.42
CA ARG A 173 29.34 6.50 15.68
C ARG A 173 28.71 5.68 16.80
N ARG A 174 28.00 4.61 16.44
CA ARG A 174 27.20 3.77 17.35
C ARG A 174 28.03 3.12 18.45
N VAL A 175 29.32 2.86 18.20
CA VAL A 175 30.28 2.37 19.22
C VAL A 175 30.45 3.34 20.39
N LEU A 176 30.09 4.62 20.24
CA LEU A 176 30.13 5.60 21.33
C LEU A 176 28.80 5.72 22.08
N GLY A 177 27.83 4.84 21.81
CA GLY A 177 26.46 4.99 22.32
C GLY A 177 25.66 6.09 21.64
N GLN A 178 26.16 6.62 20.52
CA GLN A 178 25.65 7.85 19.92
C GLN A 178 24.95 7.60 18.58
N PRO A 179 23.93 8.40 18.23
CA PRO A 179 23.25 8.28 16.96
C PRO A 179 24.17 8.60 15.78
N ASP A 180 23.88 7.96 14.65
CA ASP A 180 24.54 8.20 13.36
C ASP A 180 24.55 9.70 13.01
N ILE A 181 25.68 10.16 12.49
CA ILE A 181 25.84 11.49 11.88
C ILE A 181 25.00 11.54 10.59
N LEU A 182 24.99 10.45 9.84
CA LEU A 182 24.09 10.21 8.72
C LEU A 182 23.58 8.77 8.80
N LYS A 183 22.28 8.61 9.06
CA LYS A 183 21.60 7.30 8.96
C LYS A 183 21.72 6.75 7.53
N PRO A 184 21.62 5.42 7.30
CA PRO A 184 21.61 4.84 5.96
C PRO A 184 20.69 5.60 5.00
N THR A 185 21.29 6.29 4.03
CA THR A 185 20.62 7.21 3.11
C THR A 185 20.93 6.82 1.68
N GLU A 186 19.92 6.79 0.82
CA GLU A 186 20.10 6.55 -0.61
C GLU A 186 20.78 7.77 -1.27
N ILE A 187 21.93 7.57 -1.91
CA ILE A 187 22.71 8.61 -2.57
C ILE A 187 22.85 8.29 -4.06
N GLU A 188 22.44 9.23 -4.91
CA GLU A 188 22.70 9.17 -6.34
C GLU A 188 24.19 9.39 -6.63
N ILE A 189 24.76 8.53 -7.48
CA ILE A 189 26.15 8.55 -7.92
C ILE A 189 26.22 8.47 -9.45
N LYS A 190 27.39 8.80 -9.99
CA LYS A 190 27.77 8.30 -11.31
C LYS A 190 28.36 6.91 -11.16
N GLU A 191 28.04 6.00 -12.06
CA GLU A 191 28.65 4.67 -12.08
C GLU A 191 30.18 4.79 -12.14
N GLY A 192 30.90 4.12 -11.24
CA GLY A 192 32.35 4.25 -11.10
C GLY A 192 32.83 5.54 -10.40
N GLU A 193 31.96 6.30 -9.72
CA GLU A 193 32.40 7.43 -8.90
C GLU A 193 33.28 6.95 -7.72
N LYS A 194 34.30 7.73 -7.36
CA LYS A 194 35.19 7.42 -6.23
C LYS A 194 34.48 7.63 -4.89
N ALA A 195 34.62 6.68 -3.96
CA ALA A 195 33.99 6.76 -2.64
C ALA A 195 34.39 8.03 -1.86
N SER A 196 35.63 8.50 -2.00
CA SER A 196 36.14 9.76 -1.43
C SER A 196 35.36 10.99 -1.89
N TYR A 197 34.96 11.05 -3.17
CA TYR A 197 34.21 12.16 -3.75
C TYR A 197 32.74 12.14 -3.33
N VAL A 198 32.14 10.95 -3.24
CA VAL A 198 30.76 10.82 -2.75
C VAL A 198 30.67 11.21 -1.28
N PHE A 199 31.62 10.75 -0.44
CA PHE A 199 31.70 11.19 0.96
C PHE A 199 31.89 12.72 1.07
N ASP A 200 32.84 13.31 0.34
CA ASP A 200 33.08 14.76 0.35
C ASP A 200 31.83 15.57 -0.05
N ARG A 201 31.08 15.10 -1.08
CA ARG A 201 29.79 15.67 -1.48
C ARG A 201 28.77 15.58 -0.35
N VAL A 202 28.60 14.39 0.24
CA VAL A 202 27.56 14.12 1.23
C VAL A 202 27.80 14.86 2.54
N ILE A 203 29.01 14.82 3.10
CA ILE A 203 29.33 15.47 4.38
C ILE A 203 29.19 17.00 4.30
N LYS A 204 29.59 17.60 3.17
CA LYS A 204 29.35 19.03 2.89
C LYS A 204 27.87 19.34 2.66
N GLY A 205 27.14 18.42 2.02
CA GLY A 205 25.69 18.52 1.81
C GLY A 205 24.91 18.64 3.11
N ILE A 206 25.30 17.87 4.14
CA ILE A 206 24.76 17.97 5.50
C ILE A 206 25.40 19.11 6.34
N LYS A 207 26.15 20.01 5.71
CA LYS A 207 26.80 21.20 6.31
C LYS A 207 27.81 20.89 7.42
N LEU A 208 28.40 19.70 7.37
CA LEU A 208 29.52 19.31 8.21
C LEU A 208 30.83 19.43 7.44
N SER A 209 31.95 19.25 8.15
CA SER A 209 33.28 19.30 7.56
C SER A 209 34.19 18.26 8.21
N TYR A 210 35.36 18.04 7.63
CA TYR A 210 36.27 16.98 8.06
C TYR A 210 37.73 17.36 7.80
N GLU A 211 38.65 16.72 8.51
CA GLU A 211 40.08 16.72 8.20
C GLU A 211 40.48 15.38 7.57
N LYS A 212 41.49 15.41 6.70
CA LYS A 212 42.04 14.21 6.06
C LYS A 212 43.54 14.35 5.83
N GLN A 213 44.20 13.21 5.67
CA GLN A 213 45.48 13.10 5.00
C GLN A 213 45.25 12.73 3.52
N GLY A 214 46.27 12.97 2.67
CA GLY A 214 46.18 12.77 1.23
C GLY A 214 45.17 13.69 0.52
N SER A 215 44.58 13.21 -0.58
CA SER A 215 43.66 13.96 -1.43
C SER A 215 42.39 13.15 -1.72
N LEU A 216 41.40 13.74 -2.40
CA LEU A 216 40.26 12.96 -2.90
C LEU A 216 40.67 11.95 -4.00
N ASN A 217 41.79 12.19 -4.68
CA ASN A 217 42.24 11.40 -5.81
C ASN A 217 43.20 10.28 -5.47
N ASP A 218 43.88 10.37 -4.33
CA ASP A 218 45.01 9.52 -3.95
C ASP A 218 45.22 9.62 -2.43
N THR A 219 45.59 8.50 -1.81
CA THR A 219 45.89 8.34 -0.36
C THR A 219 44.85 8.96 0.59
N PHE A 220 43.55 8.89 0.27
CA PHE A 220 42.51 9.47 1.12
C PHE A 220 42.43 8.74 2.48
N TYR A 221 42.69 9.47 3.56
CA TYR A 221 42.54 8.98 4.93
C TYR A 221 41.78 9.99 5.79
N LEU A 222 40.63 9.61 6.34
CA LEU A 222 39.76 10.46 7.17
C LEU A 222 40.28 10.48 8.62
N SER A 223 40.77 11.62 9.10
CA SER A 223 41.34 11.74 10.45
C SER A 223 40.38 12.37 11.47
N LYS A 224 39.42 13.21 11.03
CA LYS A 224 38.46 13.88 11.91
C LYS A 224 37.18 14.28 11.17
N VAL A 225 36.03 14.15 11.84
CA VAL A 225 34.75 14.73 11.40
C VAL A 225 34.32 15.79 12.42
N TYR A 226 33.94 16.98 11.95
CA TYR A 226 33.27 17.98 12.78
C TYR A 226 31.78 17.70 12.82
N LEU A 227 31.22 17.70 14.03
CA LEU A 227 29.86 17.28 14.33
C LEU A 227 28.85 18.44 14.27
N ASN A 228 29.36 19.67 14.14
CA ASN A 228 28.58 20.88 13.93
C ASN A 228 29.27 21.83 12.92
N SER A 229 28.51 22.78 12.37
CA SER A 229 29.00 23.68 11.31
C SER A 229 29.97 24.76 11.80
N ASP A 230 30.00 25.07 13.11
CA ASP A 230 30.93 26.03 13.71
C ASP A 230 32.26 25.38 14.17
N LYS A 231 32.38 24.05 14.05
CA LYS A 231 33.55 23.25 14.39
C LYS A 231 33.91 23.22 15.88
N SER A 232 32.96 23.52 16.76
CA SER A 232 33.15 23.42 18.22
C SER A 232 33.09 21.99 18.76
N GLU A 233 32.48 21.05 18.01
CA GLU A 233 32.41 19.62 18.35
C GLU A 233 33.02 18.81 17.19
N SER A 234 33.84 17.80 17.51
CA SER A 234 34.46 16.91 16.53
C SER A 234 34.70 15.52 17.09
N LEU A 235 34.90 14.55 16.19
CA LEU A 235 35.31 13.19 16.49
C LEU A 235 36.54 12.84 15.64
N GLN A 236 37.70 12.70 16.28
CA GLN A 236 39.01 12.52 15.66
C GLN A 236 39.67 11.17 15.98
N GLU A 237 40.60 10.71 15.14
CA GLU A 237 41.44 9.56 15.45
C GLU A 237 42.10 9.68 16.84
N LYS A 238 42.20 8.55 17.55
CA LYS A 238 42.82 8.40 18.87
C LYS A 238 42.12 9.12 20.03
N GLU A 239 40.93 9.70 19.82
CA GLU A 239 40.16 10.40 20.87
C GLU A 239 39.50 9.46 21.90
N HIS A 240 39.17 8.23 21.49
CA HIS A 240 38.39 7.27 22.28
C HIS A 240 39.17 6.00 22.66
N GLY A 241 40.50 6.04 22.49
CA GLY A 241 41.42 4.92 22.66
C GLY A 241 42.52 4.94 21.60
N ALA A 242 43.69 4.32 21.87
CA ALA A 242 44.85 4.37 20.97
C ALA A 242 44.61 3.75 19.58
N PHE A 243 43.59 2.89 19.45
CA PHE A 243 43.16 2.22 18.22
C PHE A 243 41.90 2.85 17.60
N SER A 244 41.39 3.94 18.18
CA SER A 244 40.17 4.59 17.72
C SER A 244 40.37 5.45 16.47
N GLY A 245 39.37 5.50 15.59
CA GLY A 245 39.44 6.27 14.34
C GLY A 245 38.32 5.94 13.35
N TRP A 246 38.39 6.57 12.18
CA TRP A 246 37.42 6.37 11.11
C TRP A 246 37.81 5.21 10.20
N MET A 247 36.89 4.26 10.05
CA MET A 247 36.99 3.14 9.10
C MET A 247 35.93 3.29 8.01
N TYR A 248 36.07 2.52 6.93
CA TYR A 248 35.00 2.37 5.95
C TYR A 248 34.84 0.92 5.50
N SER A 249 33.60 0.54 5.23
CA SER A 249 33.24 -0.77 4.67
C SER A 249 32.31 -0.58 3.47
N VAL A 250 32.37 -1.52 2.53
CA VAL A 250 31.46 -1.61 1.38
C VAL A 250 30.86 -3.01 1.35
N ASN A 251 29.53 -3.08 1.28
CA ASN A 251 28.75 -4.33 1.27
C ASN A 251 29.09 -5.26 2.46
N GLY A 252 29.35 -4.68 3.63
CA GLY A 252 29.70 -5.41 4.87
C GLY A 252 31.16 -5.87 4.97
N VAL A 253 32.03 -5.51 4.00
CA VAL A 253 33.44 -5.90 3.98
C VAL A 253 34.33 -4.65 4.02
N ASN A 254 35.41 -4.70 4.81
CA ASN A 254 36.46 -3.67 4.78
C ASN A 254 37.30 -3.86 3.51
N PRO A 255 37.30 -2.92 2.53
CA PRO A 255 38.05 -3.11 1.29
C PRO A 255 39.57 -3.06 1.52
N SER A 256 40.34 -3.63 0.59
CA SER A 256 41.80 -3.47 0.58
C SER A 256 42.24 -2.19 -0.13
N GLU A 257 41.36 -1.60 -0.95
CA GLU A 257 41.50 -0.25 -1.50
C GLU A 257 41.29 0.83 -0.44
N LEU A 258 41.71 2.07 -0.75
CA LEU A 258 41.30 3.27 -0.02
C LEU A 258 40.05 3.87 -0.67
N MET A 259 39.37 4.78 0.04
CA MET A 259 38.22 5.51 -0.53
C MET A 259 38.59 6.35 -1.76
N SER A 260 39.86 6.74 -1.91
CA SER A 260 40.41 7.37 -3.13
C SER A 260 40.40 6.45 -4.34
N ASP A 261 40.32 5.13 -4.15
CA ASP A 261 40.60 4.13 -5.17
C ASP A 261 39.42 3.19 -5.40
N TYR A 262 38.57 2.98 -4.39
CA TYR A 262 37.31 2.27 -4.55
C TYR A 262 36.39 2.99 -5.55
N ARG A 263 35.91 2.24 -6.54
CA ARG A 263 34.99 2.70 -7.60
C ARG A 263 33.60 2.13 -7.34
N LEU A 264 32.66 3.00 -7.02
CA LEU A 264 31.32 2.64 -6.60
C LEU A 264 30.43 2.17 -7.75
N LYS A 265 29.48 1.32 -7.42
CA LYS A 265 28.51 0.73 -8.34
C LYS A 265 27.10 0.90 -7.82
N ASP A 266 26.13 0.84 -8.71
CA ASP A 266 24.72 0.71 -8.35
C ASP A 266 24.48 -0.42 -7.33
N GLY A 267 23.75 -0.12 -6.26
CA GLY A 267 23.44 -1.03 -5.16
C GLY A 267 24.49 -1.13 -4.04
N ASP A 268 25.68 -0.51 -4.16
CA ASP A 268 26.68 -0.57 -3.08
C ASP A 268 26.15 0.02 -1.77
N THR A 269 26.45 -0.63 -0.64
CA THR A 269 26.19 -0.13 0.71
C THR A 269 27.50 0.26 1.38
N ILE A 270 27.75 1.56 1.52
CA ILE A 270 28.93 2.13 2.17
C ILE A 270 28.58 2.50 3.62
N ARG A 271 29.42 2.08 4.57
CA ARG A 271 29.37 2.58 5.95
C ARG A 271 30.70 3.23 6.28
N ILE A 272 30.65 4.48 6.72
CA ILE A 272 31.82 5.20 7.25
C ILE A 272 31.62 5.29 8.75
N HIS A 273 32.28 4.39 9.46
CA HIS A 273 31.99 4.10 10.86
C HIS A 273 33.21 4.35 11.74
N TYR A 274 32.97 4.93 12.90
CA TYR A 274 33.98 5.10 13.92
C TYR A 274 34.22 3.78 14.67
N THR A 275 35.48 3.43 14.90
CA THR A 275 35.90 2.41 15.87
C THR A 275 36.50 3.11 17.10
N ALA A 276 36.18 2.64 18.29
CA ALA A 276 36.77 3.05 19.55
C ALA A 276 37.89 2.09 20.01
N GLN A 277 37.78 0.80 19.68
CA GLN A 277 38.78 -0.22 20.05
C GLN A 277 38.91 -1.36 19.03
N SER A 278 39.98 -2.16 19.16
CA SER A 278 40.15 -3.45 18.47
C SER A 278 39.98 -3.41 16.93
N TYR A 279 40.40 -2.31 16.29
CA TYR A 279 40.43 -2.16 14.82
C TYR A 279 39.12 -2.56 14.10
N GLY A 280 37.97 -2.22 14.69
CA GLY A 280 36.65 -2.48 14.12
C GLY A 280 36.01 -3.82 14.50
N GLU A 281 36.54 -4.55 15.49
CA GLU A 281 35.79 -5.66 16.11
C GLU A 281 34.64 -5.16 16.98
N ASP A 282 34.80 -4.01 17.63
CA ASP A 282 33.76 -3.28 18.34
C ASP A 282 32.55 -2.94 17.45
N ILE A 283 32.80 -2.49 16.23
CA ILE A 283 31.77 -2.25 15.22
C ILE A 283 30.93 -3.51 14.98
N LYS A 284 31.58 -4.68 14.83
CA LYS A 284 30.87 -5.96 14.61
C LYS A 284 30.06 -6.38 15.84
N ALA A 285 30.57 -6.15 17.04
CA ALA A 285 29.83 -6.43 18.28
C ALA A 285 28.58 -5.55 18.36
N VAL A 286 28.72 -4.25 18.10
CA VAL A 286 27.61 -3.30 18.11
C VAL A 286 26.60 -3.57 17.00
N ASP A 287 27.04 -4.01 15.81
CA ASP A 287 26.14 -4.45 14.74
C ASP A 287 25.24 -5.61 15.17
N GLU A 288 25.78 -6.59 15.90
CA GLU A 288 24.98 -7.69 16.45
C GLU A 288 24.01 -7.21 17.57
N ILE A 289 24.38 -6.23 18.40
CA ILE A 289 23.44 -5.58 19.34
C ILE A 289 22.27 -4.92 18.58
N TYR A 290 22.55 -4.16 17.52
CA TYR A 290 21.52 -3.47 16.74
C TYR A 290 20.64 -4.46 15.94
N LYS A 291 21.21 -5.56 15.46
CA LYS A 291 20.49 -6.68 14.83
C LYS A 291 19.58 -7.38 15.83
N LEU A 292 20.02 -7.62 17.06
CA LEU A 292 19.18 -8.16 18.15
C LEU A 292 18.04 -7.19 18.52
N LYS A 293 18.34 -5.90 18.70
CA LYS A 293 17.32 -4.83 18.90
C LYS A 293 16.29 -4.83 17.76
N SER A 294 16.71 -5.02 16.51
CA SER A 294 15.83 -5.13 15.35
C SER A 294 14.95 -6.38 15.37
N ASN A 295 15.52 -7.55 15.67
CA ASN A 295 14.77 -8.82 15.72
C ASN A 295 13.66 -8.79 16.79
N LEU A 296 13.92 -8.18 17.94
CA LEU A 296 12.90 -7.97 18.98
C LEU A 296 11.77 -7.05 18.53
N ASN A 297 12.08 -5.98 17.79
CA ASN A 297 11.06 -5.10 17.21
C ASN A 297 10.16 -5.82 16.19
N GLU A 298 10.67 -6.81 15.44
CA GLU A 298 9.82 -7.68 14.61
C GLU A 298 8.95 -8.62 15.46
N ILE A 299 9.48 -9.12 16.58
CA ILE A 299 8.76 -9.99 17.51
C ILE A 299 7.61 -9.26 18.22
N PHE A 300 7.75 -7.98 18.55
CA PHE A 300 6.65 -7.18 19.12
C PHE A 300 5.48 -6.94 18.15
N LYS A 301 5.61 -7.32 16.87
CA LYS A 301 4.51 -7.30 15.89
C LYS A 301 3.70 -8.61 15.90
N LEU A 302 4.16 -9.65 16.60
CA LEU A 302 3.45 -10.93 16.70
C LEU A 302 2.20 -10.78 17.56
N ASN A 303 1.13 -11.45 17.14
CA ASN A 303 -0.17 -11.41 17.80
C ASN A 303 -0.36 -12.67 18.66
N GLU A 304 -0.29 -12.53 19.98
CA GLU A 304 -0.52 -13.61 20.97
C GLU A 304 -1.70 -14.52 20.63
N LYS A 305 -2.80 -13.94 20.11
CA LYS A 305 -4.05 -14.67 19.80
C LYS A 305 -3.94 -15.66 18.63
N GLU A 306 -2.81 -15.69 17.95
CA GLU A 306 -2.53 -16.67 16.89
C GLU A 306 -1.87 -17.95 17.40
N TYR A 307 -1.36 -17.95 18.64
CA TYR A 307 -0.49 -18.99 19.21
C TYR A 307 -1.11 -19.71 20.41
N THR A 308 -0.65 -20.93 20.70
CA THR A 308 -1.07 -21.66 21.91
C THR A 308 -0.59 -20.93 23.15
N LYS A 309 -1.38 -20.97 24.24
CA LYS A 309 -1.05 -20.24 25.47
C LYS A 309 0.29 -20.69 26.09
N GLU A 310 0.61 -21.97 25.92
CA GLU A 310 1.83 -22.60 26.43
C GLU A 310 3.05 -22.13 25.62
N SER A 311 3.09 -22.37 24.31
CA SER A 311 4.20 -21.92 23.46
C SER A 311 4.42 -20.40 23.50
N TRP A 312 3.35 -19.60 23.59
CA TRP A 312 3.48 -18.14 23.74
C TRP A 312 4.10 -17.73 25.08
N LYS A 313 3.74 -18.40 26.19
CA LYS A 313 4.32 -18.12 27.50
C LYS A 313 5.82 -18.41 27.49
N ASP A 314 6.22 -19.58 27.01
CA ASP A 314 7.61 -20.02 27.04
C ASP A 314 8.48 -19.14 26.10
N PHE A 315 7.92 -18.73 24.95
CA PHE A 315 8.51 -17.71 24.08
C PHE A 315 8.70 -16.35 24.78
N GLN A 316 7.71 -15.88 25.53
CA GLN A 316 7.83 -14.62 26.30
C GLN A 316 8.90 -14.70 27.39
N GLU A 317 9.08 -15.85 28.06
CA GLU A 317 10.13 -16.03 29.07
C GLU A 317 11.54 -15.86 28.48
N VAL A 318 11.80 -16.39 27.28
CA VAL A 318 13.05 -16.15 26.54
C VAL A 318 13.19 -14.68 26.13
N VAL A 319 12.12 -14.07 25.60
CA VAL A 319 12.10 -12.68 25.14
C VAL A 319 12.36 -11.67 26.26
N GLU A 320 11.80 -11.86 27.47
CA GLU A 320 12.09 -11.01 28.62
C GLU A 320 13.51 -11.19 29.14
N SER A 321 14.00 -12.44 29.22
CA SER A 321 15.38 -12.74 29.61
C SER A 321 16.39 -11.99 28.72
N ILE A 322 16.23 -12.12 27.38
CA ILE A 322 17.10 -11.44 26.41
C ILE A 322 16.99 -9.91 26.53
N LYS A 323 15.78 -9.36 26.73
CA LYS A 323 15.58 -7.91 26.91
C LYS A 323 16.38 -7.33 28.08
N MET A 324 16.50 -8.08 29.18
CA MET A 324 17.26 -7.66 30.36
C MET A 324 18.79 -7.65 30.12
N SER A 325 19.28 -8.38 29.11
CA SER A 325 20.70 -8.51 28.79
C SER A 325 21.17 -7.62 27.63
N ILE A 326 20.29 -6.79 27.03
CA ILE A 326 20.68 -5.92 25.92
C ILE A 326 21.30 -4.62 26.45
N PRO A 327 22.54 -4.27 26.03
CA PRO A 327 23.14 -2.99 26.37
C PRO A 327 22.28 -1.80 25.92
N SER A 328 22.04 -0.86 26.84
CA SER A 328 21.55 0.47 26.48
C SER A 328 22.58 1.20 25.63
N ASP A 329 22.20 2.32 25.03
CA ASP A 329 23.15 3.05 24.19
C ASP A 329 24.29 3.65 25.04
N ASP A 330 24.01 4.11 26.26
CA ASP A 330 25.03 4.56 27.23
C ASP A 330 25.98 3.42 27.66
N ASP A 331 25.46 2.19 27.81
CA ASP A 331 26.28 1.01 28.09
C ASP A 331 27.22 0.72 26.92
N ILE A 332 26.74 0.79 25.66
CA ILE A 332 27.59 0.59 24.47
C ILE A 332 28.77 1.56 24.47
N GLY A 333 28.52 2.85 24.71
CA GLY A 333 29.57 3.87 24.77
C GLY A 333 30.60 3.57 25.86
N SER A 334 30.13 3.18 27.04
CA SER A 334 30.98 2.82 28.18
C SER A 334 31.79 1.55 27.93
N MET A 335 31.18 0.54 27.33
CA MET A 335 31.81 -0.76 27.02
C MET A 335 32.90 -0.66 25.94
N MET A 336 32.79 0.28 24.99
CA MET A 336 33.68 0.33 23.82
C MET A 336 34.72 1.44 23.87
N SER A 337 34.49 2.53 24.62
CA SER A 337 35.34 3.72 24.58
C SER A 337 36.07 4.01 25.89
N THR A 338 37.41 4.13 25.80
CA THR A 338 38.24 4.42 26.99
C THR A 338 38.05 5.83 27.55
N SER A 339 37.52 6.78 26.76
CA SER A 339 37.19 8.14 27.23
C SER A 339 35.76 8.27 27.77
N ILE A 340 34.94 7.23 27.65
CA ILE A 340 33.59 7.16 28.25
C ILE A 340 33.60 6.23 29.46
N GLY A 341 34.03 4.97 29.28
CA GLY A 341 34.05 3.94 30.33
C GLY A 341 35.34 3.86 31.16
N GLY A 342 36.43 4.50 30.72
CA GLY A 342 37.73 4.43 31.41
C GLY A 342 38.58 3.23 30.98
N GLU A 343 39.30 2.62 31.93
CA GLU A 343 40.21 1.49 31.63
C GLU A 343 39.48 0.15 31.49
N ASP A 344 38.27 0.02 32.05
CA ASP A 344 37.46 -1.20 32.08
C ASP A 344 36.58 -1.38 30.81
N ILE A 345 37.19 -1.31 29.63
CA ILE A 345 36.50 -1.59 28.36
C ILE A 345 36.20 -3.09 28.19
N TYR A 346 35.05 -3.41 27.58
CA TYR A 346 34.56 -4.77 27.40
C TYR A 346 35.17 -5.43 26.16
N ASP A 347 35.46 -6.73 26.22
CA ASP A 347 35.98 -7.49 25.09
C ASP A 347 34.94 -7.63 23.96
N ALA A 348 35.17 -6.92 22.85
CA ALA A 348 34.25 -6.87 21.72
C ALA A 348 33.95 -8.25 21.11
N ALA A 349 34.93 -9.16 21.07
CA ALA A 349 34.75 -10.51 20.51
C ALA A 349 33.81 -11.38 21.38
N THR A 350 33.95 -11.29 22.70
CA THR A 350 33.05 -11.92 23.67
C THR A 350 31.64 -11.35 23.55
N LEU A 351 31.48 -10.02 23.51
CA LEU A 351 30.16 -9.40 23.39
C LEU A 351 29.45 -9.78 22.09
N LYS A 352 30.19 -9.79 20.97
CA LYS A 352 29.66 -10.24 19.68
C LYS A 352 29.13 -11.67 19.78
N THR A 353 29.89 -12.57 20.40
CA THR A 353 29.50 -13.98 20.58
C THR A 353 28.28 -14.13 21.48
N GLU A 354 28.18 -13.33 22.54
CA GLU A 354 27.01 -13.27 23.42
C GLU A 354 25.75 -12.81 22.65
N MET A 355 25.84 -11.71 21.90
CA MET A 355 24.72 -11.21 21.08
C MET A 355 24.29 -12.20 20.00
N GLU A 356 25.23 -12.88 19.33
CA GLU A 356 24.93 -13.96 18.37
C GLU A 356 24.18 -15.11 19.04
N SER A 357 24.56 -15.47 20.28
CA SER A 357 23.87 -16.51 21.05
C SER A 357 22.43 -16.11 21.43
N PHE A 358 22.19 -14.85 21.80
CA PHE A 358 20.85 -14.32 22.04
C PHE A 358 20.02 -14.26 20.77
N ILE A 359 20.60 -13.88 19.62
CA ILE A 359 19.92 -13.93 18.32
C ILE A 359 19.51 -15.37 17.98
N GLN A 360 20.38 -16.36 18.23
CA GLN A 360 20.04 -17.76 18.01
C GLN A 360 18.90 -18.23 18.93
N ALA A 361 19.02 -18.00 20.25
CA ALA A 361 17.99 -18.37 21.22
C ALA A 361 16.63 -17.71 20.91
N LEU A 362 16.63 -16.48 20.42
CA LEU A 362 15.43 -15.74 20.00
C LEU A 362 14.78 -16.35 18.75
N ASN A 363 15.59 -16.85 17.80
CA ASN A 363 15.10 -17.58 16.63
C ASN A 363 14.56 -18.97 17.03
N ASP A 364 15.29 -19.72 17.85
CA ASP A 364 14.88 -21.04 18.33
C ASP A 364 13.54 -20.98 19.07
N ALA A 365 13.38 -20.01 19.98
CA ALA A 365 12.12 -19.79 20.72
C ALA A 365 10.97 -19.34 19.80
N LYS A 366 11.27 -18.65 18.70
CA LYS A 366 10.27 -18.28 17.69
C LYS A 366 9.85 -19.48 16.85
N ASP A 367 10.76 -20.40 16.54
CA ASP A 367 10.47 -21.62 15.78
C ASP A 367 9.69 -22.65 16.63
N THR A 368 9.72 -22.56 17.96
CA THR A 368 8.84 -23.33 18.86
C THR A 368 7.42 -22.76 19.01
N LEU A 369 7.08 -21.63 18.38
CA LEU A 369 5.74 -21.03 18.48
C LEU A 369 4.68 -21.85 17.73
N GLU A 370 3.80 -22.50 18.48
CA GLU A 370 2.69 -23.29 17.92
C GLU A 370 1.48 -22.41 17.63
N LYS A 371 0.98 -22.41 16.39
CA LYS A 371 -0.27 -21.71 16.06
C LYS A 371 -1.48 -22.46 16.62
N ILE A 372 -2.47 -21.73 17.14
CA ILE A 372 -3.76 -22.32 17.53
C ILE A 372 -4.36 -23.05 16.31
N PRO A 373 -4.78 -24.33 16.44
CA PRO A 373 -5.44 -25.06 15.37
C PRO A 373 -6.63 -24.29 14.79
N GLU A 374 -6.84 -24.35 13.48
CA GLU A 374 -7.95 -23.65 12.82
C GLU A 374 -9.32 -24.17 13.28
N VAL A 375 -9.38 -25.44 13.70
CA VAL A 375 -10.54 -26.08 14.35
C VAL A 375 -10.83 -25.41 15.70
N ASP A 376 -9.83 -25.23 16.56
CA ASP A 376 -9.98 -24.54 17.86
C ASP A 376 -10.38 -23.08 17.70
N LYS A 377 -9.84 -22.38 16.68
CA LYS A 377 -10.25 -21.01 16.34
C LYS A 377 -11.72 -20.95 15.93
N PHE A 378 -12.20 -21.96 15.20
CA PHE A 378 -13.61 -22.08 14.84
C PHE A 378 -14.50 -22.42 16.05
N ILE A 379 -14.12 -23.37 16.90
CA ILE A 379 -14.86 -23.73 18.12
C ILE A 379 -15.04 -22.50 19.01
N LYS A 380 -13.94 -21.80 19.34
CA LYS A 380 -13.94 -20.56 20.15
C LYS A 380 -14.69 -19.38 19.51
N LEU A 381 -15.02 -19.46 18.22
CA LEU A 381 -15.86 -18.47 17.53
C LEU A 381 -17.34 -18.80 17.71
N VAL A 382 -17.72 -20.07 17.56
CA VAL A 382 -19.10 -20.55 17.77
C VAL A 382 -19.52 -20.47 19.23
N GLU A 383 -18.63 -20.77 20.18
CA GLU A 383 -18.87 -20.64 21.64
C GLU A 383 -19.23 -19.22 22.07
N LYS A 384 -18.92 -18.20 21.26
CA LYS A 384 -19.23 -16.79 21.54
C LYS A 384 -20.57 -16.34 20.95
N LEU A 385 -21.29 -17.20 20.22
CA LEU A 385 -22.62 -16.88 19.72
C LEU A 385 -23.62 -16.81 20.90
N PRO A 386 -24.49 -15.79 20.96
CA PRO A 386 -25.47 -15.68 22.04
C PRO A 386 -26.57 -16.73 21.89
N GLU A 387 -27.09 -17.20 23.02
CA GLU A 387 -28.17 -18.20 23.08
C GLU A 387 -29.45 -17.72 22.35
N VAL A 388 -29.77 -16.43 22.50
CA VAL A 388 -30.83 -15.74 21.78
C VAL A 388 -30.23 -15.04 20.56
N ILE A 389 -30.55 -15.55 19.37
CA ILE A 389 -30.06 -15.03 18.10
C ILE A 389 -31.11 -14.08 17.50
N THR A 390 -30.67 -12.89 17.14
CA THR A 390 -31.46 -11.85 16.48
C THR A 390 -30.76 -11.38 15.21
N SER A 391 -31.43 -10.54 14.42
CA SER A 391 -30.84 -9.91 13.22
C SER A 391 -29.55 -9.12 13.48
N GLU A 392 -29.34 -8.64 14.70
CA GLU A 392 -28.13 -7.88 15.06
C GLU A 392 -26.89 -8.78 15.07
N ASN A 393 -27.09 -10.08 15.35
CA ASN A 393 -26.03 -11.10 15.42
C ASN A 393 -25.63 -11.66 14.04
N PHE A 394 -26.07 -11.01 12.96
CA PHE A 394 -25.79 -11.48 11.59
C PHE A 394 -24.29 -11.63 11.33
N LYS A 395 -23.46 -10.69 11.79
CA LYS A 395 -22.02 -10.69 11.52
C LYS A 395 -21.28 -11.84 12.19
N GLU A 396 -21.64 -12.14 13.44
CA GLU A 396 -21.03 -13.19 14.24
C GLU A 396 -21.37 -14.57 13.66
N VAL A 397 -22.64 -14.78 13.30
CA VAL A 397 -23.10 -16.02 12.66
C VAL A 397 -22.51 -16.17 11.25
N ASP A 398 -22.53 -15.13 10.42
CA ASP A 398 -21.94 -15.16 9.07
C ASP A 398 -20.42 -15.40 9.09
N ASN A 399 -19.68 -14.77 10.02
CA ASN A 399 -18.26 -15.05 10.23
C ASN A 399 -18.03 -16.52 10.64
N SER A 400 -18.90 -17.08 11.49
CA SER A 400 -18.83 -18.48 11.90
C SER A 400 -19.07 -19.44 10.73
N ILE A 401 -20.06 -19.14 9.87
CA ILE A 401 -20.31 -19.89 8.62
C ILE A 401 -19.10 -19.83 7.69
N LYS A 402 -18.59 -18.63 7.42
CA LYS A 402 -17.42 -18.41 6.55
C LYS A 402 -16.19 -19.15 7.09
N LYS A 403 -15.97 -19.12 8.40
CA LYS A 403 -14.84 -19.81 9.04
C LYS A 403 -14.96 -21.33 8.94
N TYR A 404 -16.14 -21.90 9.18
CA TYR A 404 -16.39 -23.34 9.00
C TYR A 404 -16.16 -23.80 7.56
N ASN A 405 -16.63 -23.02 6.58
CA ASN A 405 -16.49 -23.35 5.16
C ASN A 405 -15.03 -23.31 4.67
N LEU A 406 -14.15 -22.58 5.36
CA LEU A 406 -12.71 -22.51 5.06
C LEU A 406 -11.88 -23.67 5.67
N LEU A 407 -12.47 -24.48 6.54
CA LEU A 407 -11.81 -25.69 7.07
C LEU A 407 -11.68 -26.76 5.98
N SER A 408 -10.59 -27.55 6.03
CA SER A 408 -10.44 -28.74 5.18
C SER A 408 -11.44 -29.83 5.58
N GLU A 409 -11.65 -30.82 4.70
CA GLU A 409 -12.55 -31.94 5.00
C GLU A 409 -12.08 -32.82 6.16
N ASP A 410 -10.78 -32.85 6.46
CA ASP A 410 -10.26 -33.54 7.64
C ASP A 410 -10.47 -32.69 8.91
N GLN A 411 -10.18 -31.39 8.85
CA GLN A 411 -10.46 -30.45 9.95
C GLN A 411 -11.96 -30.43 10.32
N LYS A 412 -12.87 -30.54 9.35
CA LYS A 412 -14.32 -30.64 9.62
C LYS A 412 -14.72 -31.91 10.39
N LYS A 413 -13.96 -33.00 10.30
CA LYS A 413 -14.19 -34.24 11.07
C LYS A 413 -13.75 -34.09 12.53
N GLU A 414 -12.77 -33.23 12.79
CA GLU A 414 -12.28 -32.90 14.13
C GLU A 414 -13.22 -31.96 14.91
N VAL A 415 -14.07 -31.20 14.20
CA VAL A 415 -15.07 -30.31 14.82
C VAL A 415 -16.08 -31.13 15.65
N PRO A 416 -16.29 -30.81 16.95
CA PRO A 416 -17.29 -31.46 17.78
C PRO A 416 -18.72 -31.28 17.22
N LYS A 417 -19.50 -32.37 17.20
CA LYS A 417 -20.89 -32.37 16.70
C LYS A 417 -21.77 -31.31 17.36
N ALA A 418 -21.60 -31.10 18.68
CA ALA A 418 -22.32 -30.07 19.42
C ALA A 418 -22.03 -28.64 18.91
N THR A 419 -20.79 -28.35 18.51
CA THR A 419 -20.41 -27.07 17.91
C THR A 419 -21.11 -26.85 16.56
N ILE A 420 -21.21 -27.90 15.73
CA ILE A 420 -21.96 -27.84 14.47
C ILE A 420 -23.44 -27.59 14.74
N GLU A 421 -24.03 -28.29 15.72
CA GLU A 421 -25.44 -28.12 16.11
C GLU A 421 -25.76 -26.69 16.59
N VAL A 422 -24.88 -26.09 17.39
CA VAL A 422 -25.01 -24.67 17.81
C VAL A 422 -25.00 -23.74 16.60
N LEU A 423 -24.10 -23.96 15.63
CA LEU A 423 -24.01 -23.12 14.43
C LEU A 423 -25.24 -23.28 13.51
N GLU A 424 -25.76 -24.50 13.30
CA GLU A 424 -26.98 -24.70 12.50
C GLU A 424 -28.23 -24.12 13.19
N ASN A 425 -28.33 -24.27 14.51
CA ASN A 425 -29.40 -23.66 15.31
C ASN A 425 -29.35 -22.12 15.19
N ALA A 426 -28.15 -21.52 15.26
CA ALA A 426 -27.96 -20.09 15.06
C ALA A 426 -28.36 -19.64 13.64
N LYS A 427 -28.03 -20.42 12.59
CA LYS A 427 -28.47 -20.15 11.21
C LYS A 427 -29.99 -20.12 11.08
N GLU A 428 -30.69 -21.14 11.58
CA GLU A 428 -32.16 -21.21 11.46
C GLU A 428 -32.86 -20.14 12.32
N LYS A 429 -32.39 -19.87 13.54
CA LYS A 429 -32.89 -18.74 14.36
C LYS A 429 -32.72 -17.39 13.65
N LEU A 430 -31.54 -17.12 13.09
CA LEU A 430 -31.26 -15.87 12.36
C LEU A 430 -32.11 -15.74 11.10
N LYS A 431 -32.26 -16.82 10.34
CA LYS A 431 -33.15 -16.91 9.17
C LYS A 431 -34.61 -16.62 9.53
N ILE A 432 -35.09 -17.09 10.69
CA ILE A 432 -36.42 -16.74 11.22
C ILE A 432 -36.48 -15.24 11.59
N ALA A 433 -35.51 -14.74 12.35
CA ALA A 433 -35.45 -13.35 12.80
C ALA A 433 -35.33 -12.32 11.65
N ASN A 434 -34.79 -12.74 10.50
CA ASN A 434 -34.61 -11.90 9.32
C ASN A 434 -35.79 -11.99 8.34
N LYS A 435 -36.42 -13.16 8.19
CA LYS A 435 -37.52 -13.37 7.24
C LYS A 435 -38.88 -12.85 7.72
N THR A 436 -39.04 -12.55 9.01
CA THR A 436 -40.33 -12.17 9.61
C THR A 436 -40.19 -10.87 10.40
N PHE A 437 -41.10 -9.92 10.17
CA PHE A 437 -41.24 -8.69 10.96
C PHE A 437 -42.72 -8.31 11.09
N ASN A 438 -43.16 -7.92 12.30
CA ASN A 438 -44.57 -7.77 12.66
C ASN A 438 -45.39 -9.01 12.23
N GLN A 439 -46.41 -8.82 11.38
CA GLN A 439 -47.25 -9.89 10.83
C GLN A 439 -46.75 -10.43 9.48
N VAL A 440 -45.71 -9.82 8.90
CA VAL A 440 -45.23 -10.09 7.54
C VAL A 440 -44.04 -11.03 7.56
N THR A 441 -44.14 -12.11 6.79
CA THR A 441 -43.04 -13.03 6.51
C THR A 441 -42.77 -13.06 5.02
N ILE A 442 -41.50 -13.08 4.61
CA ILE A 442 -41.10 -13.27 3.22
C ILE A 442 -40.28 -14.55 3.12
N GLU A 443 -40.77 -15.53 2.37
CA GLU A 443 -40.12 -16.83 2.27
C GLU A 443 -38.86 -16.78 1.39
N LYS A 444 -37.90 -17.65 1.69
CA LYS A 444 -36.67 -17.89 0.90
C LYS A 444 -35.74 -16.66 0.73
N LEU A 445 -35.74 -15.73 1.68
CA LEU A 445 -34.75 -14.64 1.70
C LEU A 445 -33.32 -15.16 2.00
N PRO A 446 -32.27 -14.54 1.41
CA PRO A 446 -30.89 -14.74 1.83
C PRO A 446 -30.67 -14.31 3.29
N LEU A 447 -29.72 -14.95 3.97
CA LEU A 447 -29.48 -14.76 5.42
C LEU A 447 -29.11 -13.31 5.79
N ASN A 448 -28.49 -12.56 4.87
CA ASN A 448 -28.11 -11.16 5.06
C ASN A 448 -29.24 -10.15 4.74
N ILE A 449 -30.43 -10.60 4.33
CA ILE A 449 -31.56 -9.73 3.99
C ILE A 449 -32.64 -9.83 5.06
N LYS A 450 -33.02 -8.68 5.65
CA LYS A 450 -34.05 -8.57 6.68
C LYS A 450 -35.32 -7.91 6.15
N VAL A 451 -36.48 -8.47 6.48
CA VAL A 451 -37.79 -7.83 6.35
C VAL A 451 -37.94 -6.71 7.38
N LEU A 452 -38.43 -5.57 6.93
CA LEU A 452 -38.91 -4.46 7.75
C LEU A 452 -40.34 -4.13 7.31
N SER A 453 -41.21 -3.80 8.27
CA SER A 453 -42.52 -3.26 7.95
C SER A 453 -42.96 -2.18 8.94
N SER A 454 -43.79 -1.26 8.48
CA SER A 454 -44.34 -0.17 9.30
C SER A 454 -45.84 0.01 9.05
N ALA A 455 -46.61 0.17 10.12
CA ALA A 455 -48.05 0.38 10.04
C ALA A 455 -48.39 1.70 9.33
N ILE A 456 -49.30 1.63 8.36
CA ILE A 456 -49.73 2.80 7.60
C ILE A 456 -50.96 3.41 8.29
N ILE A 457 -50.82 4.67 8.72
CA ILE A 457 -51.82 5.37 9.51
C ILE A 457 -53.01 5.79 8.61
N ASN A 458 -54.23 5.72 9.14
CA ASN A 458 -55.49 5.97 8.42
C ASN A 458 -55.58 7.32 7.70
N ASP A 459 -54.81 8.32 8.12
CA ASP A 459 -54.79 9.65 7.49
C ASP A 459 -53.70 9.87 6.43
N SER A 460 -52.82 8.89 6.22
CA SER A 460 -51.76 8.94 5.22
C SER A 460 -52.29 9.02 3.78
N LYS A 461 -51.45 9.47 2.86
CA LYS A 461 -51.76 9.54 1.43
C LYS A 461 -51.98 8.14 0.85
N GLU A 462 -51.21 7.17 1.34
CA GLU A 462 -51.20 5.77 0.97
C GLU A 462 -52.52 5.10 1.40
N TYR A 463 -52.92 5.30 2.66
CA TYR A 463 -54.21 4.80 3.15
C TYR A 463 -55.37 5.39 2.34
N LYS A 464 -55.40 6.70 2.13
CA LYS A 464 -56.48 7.39 1.37
C LYS A 464 -56.57 6.91 -0.08
N ASN A 465 -55.42 6.78 -0.75
CA ASN A 465 -55.33 6.23 -2.10
C ASN A 465 -55.91 4.80 -2.20
N ILE A 466 -55.75 3.99 -1.16
CA ILE A 466 -56.37 2.66 -1.05
C ILE A 466 -57.86 2.76 -0.72
N SER A 467 -58.24 3.49 0.35
CA SER A 467 -59.62 3.56 0.86
C SER A 467 -60.62 4.00 -0.21
N ASP A 468 -60.25 5.00 -1.02
CA ASP A 468 -61.10 5.57 -2.05
C ASP A 468 -61.42 4.58 -3.19
N LYS A 469 -60.59 3.53 -3.34
CA LYS A 469 -60.70 2.51 -4.38
C LYS A 469 -61.37 1.21 -3.93
N ILE A 470 -61.61 1.00 -2.63
CA ILE A 470 -62.10 -0.28 -2.06
C ILE A 470 -63.57 -0.22 -1.61
N LYS A 471 -64.47 0.15 -2.53
CA LYS A 471 -65.91 0.28 -2.23
C LYS A 471 -66.50 -0.96 -1.55
N GLY A 472 -67.00 -0.80 -0.32
CA GLY A 472 -67.68 -1.84 0.44
C GLY A 472 -66.77 -2.84 1.19
N LYS A 473 -65.44 -2.66 1.16
CA LYS A 473 -64.49 -3.49 1.91
C LYS A 473 -63.86 -2.73 3.07
N GLU A 474 -63.55 -3.44 4.15
CA GLU A 474 -62.77 -2.96 5.29
C GLU A 474 -61.27 -3.24 5.04
N ILE A 475 -60.39 -2.32 5.46
CA ILE A 475 -58.93 -2.55 5.55
C ILE A 475 -58.67 -3.26 6.87
N LEU A 476 -58.21 -4.51 6.79
CA LEU A 476 -57.96 -5.38 7.95
C LEU A 476 -56.50 -5.27 8.41
N PHE A 477 -55.60 -5.03 7.46
CA PHE A 477 -54.16 -4.92 7.65
C PHE A 477 -53.63 -3.97 6.58
N LEU A 478 -52.65 -3.11 6.91
CA LEU A 478 -51.94 -2.30 5.93
C LEU A 478 -50.58 -1.85 6.49
N GLU A 479 -49.49 -2.33 5.89
CA GLU A 479 -48.11 -1.97 6.27
C GLU A 479 -47.27 -1.64 5.03
N ASP A 480 -46.34 -0.70 5.14
CA ASP A 480 -45.27 -0.51 4.14
C ASP A 480 -44.17 -1.53 4.41
N VAL A 481 -43.93 -2.42 3.44
CA VAL A 481 -42.99 -3.54 3.57
C VAL A 481 -41.75 -3.25 2.74
N ASN A 482 -40.58 -3.38 3.36
CA ASN A 482 -39.28 -3.13 2.75
C ASN A 482 -38.27 -4.22 3.13
N LEU A 483 -37.18 -4.31 2.38
CA LEU A 483 -36.04 -5.17 2.72
C LEU A 483 -34.81 -4.30 3.08
N LYS A 484 -33.98 -4.81 3.99
CA LYS A 484 -32.71 -4.19 4.39
C LYS A 484 -31.59 -5.20 4.28
N ASN A 485 -30.50 -4.82 3.62
CA ASN A 485 -29.26 -5.59 3.64
C ASN A 485 -28.55 -5.32 4.98
N LEU A 486 -28.21 -6.38 5.74
CA LEU A 486 -27.57 -6.29 7.06
C LEU A 486 -26.06 -6.03 6.99
N GLU A 487 -25.44 -6.32 5.84
CA GLU A 487 -24.02 -6.09 5.58
C GLU A 487 -23.76 -4.63 5.18
N SER A 488 -24.42 -4.13 4.12
CA SER A 488 -24.31 -2.73 3.70
C SER A 488 -25.10 -1.75 4.59
N LYS A 489 -26.09 -2.25 5.34
CA LYS A 489 -27.08 -1.49 6.12
C LYS A 489 -28.07 -0.66 5.27
N GLU A 490 -28.10 -0.84 3.96
CA GLU A 490 -28.95 -0.09 3.02
C GLU A 490 -30.28 -0.80 2.73
N LYS A 491 -31.21 -0.09 2.07
CA LYS A 491 -32.44 -0.71 1.53
C LYS A 491 -32.05 -1.70 0.42
N TYR A 492 -32.57 -2.93 0.52
CA TYR A 492 -32.46 -3.93 -0.53
C TYR A 492 -33.68 -3.86 -1.43
N ASN A 493 -33.46 -3.85 -2.74
CA ASN A 493 -34.51 -3.85 -3.76
C ASN A 493 -34.48 -5.21 -4.48
N LEU A 494 -35.66 -5.76 -4.77
CA LEU A 494 -35.79 -6.93 -5.63
C LEU A 494 -35.34 -6.59 -7.06
N SER A 495 -34.75 -7.56 -7.75
CA SER A 495 -34.42 -7.42 -9.17
C SER A 495 -35.66 -7.52 -10.06
N GLU A 496 -35.63 -6.97 -11.28
CA GLU A 496 -36.84 -6.77 -12.14
C GLU A 496 -37.66 -8.06 -12.42
N ASN A 497 -37.00 -9.22 -12.42
CA ASN A 497 -37.61 -10.52 -12.69
C ASN A 497 -37.86 -11.35 -11.42
N GLU A 498 -37.45 -10.86 -10.26
CA GLU A 498 -37.56 -11.55 -8.99
C GLU A 498 -38.98 -11.48 -8.44
N LYS A 499 -39.41 -12.59 -7.85
CA LYS A 499 -40.65 -12.67 -7.10
C LYS A 499 -40.37 -13.21 -5.71
N VAL A 500 -41.04 -12.65 -4.73
CA VAL A 500 -41.01 -13.14 -3.36
C VAL A 500 -42.38 -13.65 -2.94
N ASN A 501 -42.44 -14.78 -2.23
CA ASN A 501 -43.67 -15.23 -1.59
C ASN A 501 -43.81 -14.52 -0.24
N VAL A 502 -44.85 -13.71 -0.12
CA VAL A 502 -45.20 -12.97 1.10
C VAL A 502 -46.29 -13.75 1.82
N VAL A 503 -46.12 -13.93 3.13
CA VAL A 503 -47.09 -14.54 4.03
C VAL A 503 -47.45 -13.53 5.11
N ILE A 504 -48.72 -13.13 5.19
CA ILE A 504 -49.23 -12.29 6.29
C ILE A 504 -49.97 -13.19 7.28
N SER A 505 -49.54 -13.18 8.53
CA SER A 505 -50.22 -13.86 9.65
C SER A 505 -51.10 -12.85 10.37
N TYR A 506 -52.38 -12.81 9.99
CA TYR A 506 -53.32 -11.80 10.48
C TYR A 506 -53.71 -12.06 11.94
N LEU A 507 -53.61 -11.03 12.79
CA LEU A 507 -53.93 -11.12 14.22
C LEU A 507 -55.45 -11.15 14.52
N GLY A 508 -56.30 -10.80 13.56
CA GLY A 508 -57.76 -10.92 13.67
C GLY A 508 -58.27 -12.24 13.09
N ASN A 509 -59.60 -12.37 12.97
CA ASN A 509 -60.25 -13.57 12.47
C ASN A 509 -60.67 -13.43 10.99
N LEU A 510 -60.09 -14.23 10.09
CA LEU A 510 -60.45 -14.24 8.67
C LEU A 510 -61.79 -14.92 8.38
N LEU A 511 -62.39 -15.65 9.34
CA LEU A 511 -63.72 -16.24 9.17
C LEU A 511 -64.83 -15.18 9.13
N ASP A 512 -64.61 -14.01 9.74
CA ASP A 512 -65.60 -12.91 9.80
C ASP A 512 -65.77 -12.14 8.48
N TYR A 513 -64.94 -12.45 7.47
CA TYR A 513 -64.89 -11.72 6.19
C TYR A 513 -65.06 -12.64 4.96
N LYS A 514 -65.76 -12.15 3.95
CA LYS A 514 -65.85 -12.71 2.59
C LYS A 514 -65.11 -11.80 1.59
N ASN A 515 -64.96 -12.28 0.35
CA ASN A 515 -64.35 -11.52 -0.75
C ASN A 515 -62.98 -10.91 -0.38
N ILE A 516 -62.20 -11.66 0.41
CA ILE A 516 -60.87 -11.26 0.89
C ILE A 516 -59.91 -11.19 -0.30
N SER A 517 -59.14 -10.11 -0.38
CA SER A 517 -58.11 -9.88 -1.39
C SER A 517 -56.96 -9.11 -0.78
N ILE A 518 -55.76 -9.27 -1.34
CA ILE A 518 -54.63 -8.38 -1.03
C ILE A 518 -54.75 -7.12 -1.87
N VAL A 519 -54.46 -5.98 -1.27
CA VAL A 519 -54.20 -4.73 -1.96
C VAL A 519 -52.71 -4.41 -1.89
N HIS A 520 -52.12 -4.02 -3.01
CA HIS A 520 -50.72 -3.60 -3.07
C HIS A 520 -50.63 -2.29 -3.86
N GLN A 521 -50.13 -1.23 -3.22
CA GLN A 521 -49.85 0.05 -3.86
C GLN A 521 -48.37 0.10 -4.21
N LYS A 522 -48.07 0.22 -5.51
CA LYS A 522 -46.71 0.30 -6.04
C LYS A 522 -46.10 1.68 -5.79
N HIS A 523 -44.78 1.79 -5.97
CA HIS A 523 -44.03 3.05 -5.81
C HIS A 523 -44.52 4.20 -6.72
N ASP A 524 -45.16 3.91 -7.86
CA ASP A 524 -45.79 4.90 -8.75
C ASP A 524 -47.19 5.36 -8.27
N GLY A 525 -47.71 4.80 -7.17
CA GLY A 525 -49.04 5.06 -6.62
C GLY A 525 -50.17 4.26 -7.28
N THR A 526 -49.88 3.45 -8.30
CA THR A 526 -50.85 2.50 -8.86
C THR A 526 -51.18 1.41 -7.85
N ILE A 527 -52.40 0.86 -7.95
CA ILE A 527 -52.89 -0.18 -7.04
C ILE A 527 -53.23 -1.43 -7.82
N GLU A 528 -52.72 -2.57 -7.36
CA GLU A 528 -53.13 -3.89 -7.82
C GLU A 528 -53.87 -4.66 -6.71
N PHE A 529 -54.84 -5.47 -7.13
CA PHE A 529 -55.61 -6.35 -6.26
C PHE A 529 -55.33 -7.80 -6.63
N ILE A 530 -54.87 -8.58 -5.65
CA ILE A 530 -54.53 -10.00 -5.78
C ILE A 530 -55.64 -10.79 -5.08
N GLY A 531 -56.51 -11.43 -5.87
CA GLY A 531 -57.52 -12.37 -5.41
C GLY A 531 -57.06 -13.81 -5.55
N VAL A 532 -57.91 -14.76 -5.18
CA VAL A 532 -57.63 -16.21 -5.27
C VAL A 532 -57.38 -16.64 -6.72
N ASP A 533 -58.08 -16.00 -7.66
CA ASP A 533 -57.88 -16.07 -9.12
C ASP A 533 -56.47 -15.67 -9.58
N LYS A 534 -55.75 -14.86 -8.80
CA LYS A 534 -54.39 -14.37 -9.07
C LYS A 534 -53.34 -14.98 -8.15
N GLY A 535 -53.65 -16.13 -7.54
CA GLY A 535 -52.70 -16.90 -6.73
C GLY A 535 -52.67 -16.56 -5.24
N LEU A 536 -53.60 -15.74 -4.72
CA LEU A 536 -53.77 -15.59 -3.28
C LEU A 536 -54.27 -16.91 -2.65
N LYS A 537 -53.47 -17.47 -1.74
CA LYS A 537 -53.86 -18.60 -0.89
C LYS A 537 -54.28 -18.06 0.47
N ILE A 538 -55.42 -18.54 0.98
CA ILE A 538 -55.97 -18.12 2.28
C ILE A 538 -56.19 -19.35 3.14
N ASP A 539 -55.44 -19.48 4.23
CA ASP A 539 -55.74 -20.41 5.31
C ASP A 539 -56.52 -19.67 6.41
N LYS A 540 -57.84 -19.88 6.44
CA LYS A 540 -58.73 -19.27 7.43
C LYS A 540 -58.66 -19.93 8.81
N LYS A 541 -58.06 -21.12 8.95
CA LYS A 541 -57.87 -21.78 10.26
C LYS A 541 -56.64 -21.20 10.95
N GLU A 542 -55.58 -21.01 10.17
CA GLU A 542 -54.30 -20.46 10.63
C GLU A 542 -54.21 -18.92 10.58
N ASN A 543 -55.25 -18.25 10.10
CA ASN A 543 -55.28 -16.81 9.78
C ASN A 543 -54.10 -16.33 8.89
N LYS A 544 -53.65 -17.17 7.95
CA LYS A 544 -52.51 -16.90 7.06
C LYS A 544 -52.96 -16.64 5.63
N LEU A 545 -52.33 -15.66 4.99
CA LEU A 545 -52.51 -15.35 3.57
C LEU A 545 -51.15 -15.39 2.88
N SER A 546 -51.03 -16.13 1.77
CA SER A 546 -49.78 -16.28 0.99
C SER A 546 -50.00 -15.86 -0.46
N PHE A 547 -49.09 -15.06 -1.01
CA PHE A 547 -49.17 -14.49 -2.35
C PHE A 547 -47.80 -14.03 -2.85
N GLU A 548 -47.61 -13.97 -4.17
CA GLU A 548 -46.36 -13.48 -4.78
C GLU A 548 -46.40 -11.97 -5.04
N LEU A 549 -45.29 -11.28 -4.77
CA LEU A 549 -45.05 -9.90 -5.20
C LEU A 549 -43.76 -9.76 -6.04
N LYS A 550 -43.76 -8.81 -6.98
CA LYS A 550 -42.59 -8.38 -7.78
C LYS A 550 -41.88 -7.14 -7.23
N SER A 551 -42.48 -6.47 -6.26
CA SER A 551 -41.97 -5.26 -5.60
C SER A 551 -42.53 -5.20 -4.19
N LEU A 552 -41.84 -4.52 -3.28
CA LEU A 552 -42.23 -4.40 -1.88
C LEU A 552 -42.44 -2.92 -1.56
N SER A 553 -43.71 -2.63 -1.25
CA SER A 553 -44.30 -1.31 -1.02
C SER A 553 -45.62 -1.52 -0.24
N PRO A 554 -46.44 -0.49 0.06
CA PRO A 554 -47.64 -0.64 0.89
C PRO A 554 -48.55 -1.80 0.49
N VAL A 555 -48.68 -2.79 1.38
CA VAL A 555 -49.44 -4.02 1.17
C VAL A 555 -50.43 -4.24 2.31
N GLY A 556 -51.65 -4.63 1.95
CA GLY A 556 -52.76 -4.72 2.88
C GLY A 556 -53.70 -5.90 2.62
N ILE A 557 -54.46 -6.28 3.63
CA ILE A 557 -55.57 -7.23 3.52
C ILE A 557 -56.86 -6.41 3.52
N ILE A 558 -57.73 -6.66 2.54
CA ILE A 558 -59.07 -6.06 2.49
C ILE A 558 -60.15 -7.14 2.37
N GLY A 559 -61.32 -6.93 2.96
CA GLY A 559 -62.43 -7.90 2.92
C GLY A 559 -63.79 -7.29 3.23
N GLU A 560 -64.86 -7.98 2.82
CA GLU A 560 -66.24 -7.59 3.16
C GLU A 560 -66.66 -8.33 4.43
N LYS A 561 -67.08 -7.60 5.47
CA LYS A 561 -67.58 -8.22 6.70
C LYS A 561 -68.89 -8.98 6.44
N TYR A 562 -69.06 -10.16 7.03
CA TYR A 562 -70.37 -10.81 7.02
C TYR A 562 -71.38 -9.95 7.78
N ARG A 563 -72.41 -9.46 7.09
CA ARG A 563 -73.56 -8.83 7.75
C ARG A 563 -74.28 -9.89 8.58
N LYS A 564 -74.32 -9.71 9.91
CA LYS A 564 -75.30 -10.43 10.74
C LYS A 564 -76.71 -10.10 10.22
N PRO A 565 -77.64 -11.07 10.15
CA PRO A 565 -79.02 -10.77 9.83
C PRO A 565 -79.59 -9.79 10.87
N SER A 566 -80.33 -8.78 10.39
CA SER A 566 -80.91 -7.74 11.23
C SER A 566 -82.05 -8.31 12.07
N SER A 567 -81.78 -8.61 13.34
CA SER A 567 -82.81 -8.95 14.31
C SER A 567 -83.56 -7.69 14.74
N SER A 568 -84.63 -7.36 14.02
CA SER A 568 -85.63 -6.39 14.48
C SER A 568 -86.41 -7.00 15.66
N GLY A 569 -85.99 -6.71 16.88
CA GLY A 569 -86.65 -7.12 18.12
C GLY A 569 -86.18 -6.22 19.26
N GLY A 570 -87.08 -5.39 19.80
CA GLY A 570 -86.75 -4.41 20.83
C GLY A 570 -86.54 -5.03 22.22
N GLY A 571 -85.75 -4.35 23.06
CA GLY A 571 -85.47 -4.78 24.43
C GLY A 571 -84.34 -3.95 25.03
N SER A 572 -84.69 -2.85 25.68
CA SER A 572 -83.73 -1.96 26.36
C SER A 572 -83.11 -2.61 27.60
N ILE A 573 -81.82 -2.36 27.84
CA ILE A 573 -81.30 -1.93 29.16
C ILE A 573 -80.00 -1.17 28.93
N SER A 574 -79.84 -0.09 29.70
CA SER A 574 -78.71 0.84 29.66
C SER A 574 -77.57 0.45 30.60
N SER A 575 -76.34 0.73 30.20
CA SER A 575 -75.37 1.34 31.12
C SER A 575 -74.33 2.15 30.35
N SER A 576 -74.08 3.37 30.81
CA SER A 576 -73.04 4.26 30.30
C SER A 576 -71.66 3.85 30.82
N ASN A 577 -70.60 4.16 30.08
CA ASN A 577 -69.68 5.21 30.53
C ASN A 577 -68.70 5.66 29.43
N THR A 578 -68.67 6.99 29.31
CA THR A 578 -67.75 7.89 28.60
C THR A 578 -66.34 7.38 28.26
N LEU A 579 -65.97 7.59 27.00
CA LEU A 579 -64.58 7.75 26.54
C LEU A 579 -63.89 8.89 27.31
N ASN A 580 -62.64 8.66 27.72
CA ASN A 580 -61.68 9.75 27.96
C ASN A 580 -60.58 9.68 26.90
N SER A 581 -60.36 10.82 26.24
CA SER A 581 -59.24 11.04 25.32
C SER A 581 -57.90 11.03 26.06
N VAL A 582 -56.87 10.40 25.49
CA VAL A 582 -55.47 10.58 25.91
C VAL A 582 -54.64 11.05 24.71
N ASP A 583 -53.80 12.04 24.99
CA ASP A 583 -53.04 12.88 24.06
C ASP A 583 -51.98 12.08 23.27
N THR A 584 -51.83 12.36 21.97
CA THR A 584 -50.98 11.60 21.04
C THR A 584 -49.52 12.07 20.97
N ASN A 585 -49.07 12.91 21.90
CA ASN A 585 -47.74 13.54 21.88
C ASN A 585 -46.73 12.99 22.92
N LYS A 586 -46.50 11.67 22.94
CA LYS A 586 -45.22 11.03 23.40
C LYS A 586 -45.23 9.50 23.28
N ILE A 587 -44.94 8.94 22.10
CA ILE A 587 -44.40 7.57 21.98
C ILE A 587 -43.28 7.56 20.94
N VAL A 588 -42.08 7.86 21.40
CA VAL A 588 -40.82 7.43 20.76
C VAL A 588 -40.16 6.49 21.76
N GLY A 589 -39.98 5.22 21.38
CA GLY A 589 -39.28 4.23 22.20
C GLY A 589 -40.12 3.01 22.62
N ASN A 590 -39.60 1.84 22.26
CA ASN A 590 -39.74 0.51 22.88
C ASN A 590 -41.14 -0.10 22.96
N THR A 591 -41.43 -0.96 21.98
CA THR A 591 -42.52 -1.94 22.01
C THR A 591 -42.24 -3.05 23.04
N ARG A 592 -43.34 -3.60 23.60
CA ARG A 592 -43.49 -4.46 24.79
C ARG A 592 -42.63 -5.74 24.96
N TYR A 593 -41.58 -6.00 24.18
CA TYR A 593 -40.74 -7.19 24.38
C TYR A 593 -39.67 -7.04 25.48
N GLU A 594 -39.30 -5.81 25.88
CA GLU A 594 -38.28 -5.60 26.93
C GLU A 594 -38.82 -5.66 28.37
N THR A 595 -40.14 -5.55 28.58
CA THR A 595 -40.73 -5.58 29.93
C THR A 595 -40.54 -6.93 30.61
N ALA A 596 -40.31 -8.02 29.85
CA ALA A 596 -39.97 -9.33 30.38
C ALA A 596 -38.53 -9.42 30.96
N ILE A 597 -37.63 -8.50 30.60
CA ILE A 597 -36.21 -8.53 31.03
C ILE A 597 -35.95 -7.58 32.21
N LYS A 598 -36.85 -6.63 32.49
CA LYS A 598 -36.68 -5.73 33.66
C LYS A 598 -37.11 -6.35 35.00
N VAL A 599 -37.90 -7.42 34.98
CA VAL A 599 -38.37 -8.11 36.21
C VAL A 599 -37.31 -9.07 36.78
N SER A 600 -36.29 -9.47 36.02
CA SER A 600 -35.22 -10.38 36.50
C SER A 600 -33.99 -9.69 37.11
N LYS A 601 -33.87 -8.35 37.00
CA LYS A 601 -32.71 -7.61 37.55
C LYS A 601 -32.91 -6.97 38.92
N GLU A 602 -34.14 -6.92 39.45
CA GLU A 602 -34.39 -6.48 40.84
C GLU A 602 -34.48 -7.64 41.84
N GLY A 603 -34.49 -8.90 41.36
CA GLY A 603 -34.54 -10.11 42.19
C GLY A 603 -33.19 -10.63 42.72
N TRP A 604 -32.07 -9.96 42.42
CA TRP A 604 -30.70 -10.44 42.74
C TRP A 604 -29.88 -9.47 43.62
N ASN A 605 -30.56 -8.71 44.49
CA ASN A 605 -29.92 -7.92 45.56
C ASN A 605 -30.52 -8.19 46.96
N LYS A 606 -31.26 -9.30 47.12
CA LYS A 606 -31.70 -9.86 48.42
C LYS A 606 -31.81 -11.39 48.35
N ALA A 607 -30.65 -12.05 48.32
CA ALA A 607 -30.44 -13.43 48.73
C ALA A 607 -28.96 -13.55 49.16
#